data_AF-A0A7X6BBZ2-F1
#
_entry.id   AF-A0A7X6BBZ2-F1
#
_cell.length_a   1.000
_cell.length_b   1.000
_cell.length_c   1.000
_cell.angle_alpha   90.00
_cell.angle_beta   90.00
_cell.angle_gamma   90.00
#
_symmetry.space_group_name_H-M   'P 1'
#
loop_
_entity.id
_entity.type
_entity.pdbx_description
1 polymer ?
#
loop_
_entity_poly.entity_id
_entity_poly.type
_entity_poly.pdbx_seq_one_letter_code
_entity_poly.pdbx_strand_id
1 'polypeptide(L)'
;MSVDRLGRIGSDVSVECATRLLEKNWPRSTLLTPADIGLGDRETAVAEFLGMVESLSDAGFLAYEALVFNSDGPMLVDATLTARGRAMLASEANRAN
;
A
#
# COMPACT_ATOMS: atom_id res chain seq x y z
N MET A 1 20.37 18.92 17.77
CA MET A 1 19.99 18.38 16.45
C MET A 1 18.63 17.72 16.63
N SER A 2 17.56 18.30 16.09
CA SER A 2 16.18 17.80 16.23
C SER A 2 15.81 17.02 14.98
N VAL A 3 15.41 15.76 15.18
CA VAL A 3 14.99 14.78 14.16
C VAL A 3 13.54 14.98 13.69
N ASP A 4 12.87 16.06 14.11
CA ASP A 4 11.43 16.26 13.92
C ASP A 4 11.00 16.78 12.53
N ARG A 5 11.90 16.95 11.57
CA ARG A 5 11.56 17.59 10.28
C ARG A 5 11.37 16.66 9.08
N LEU A 6 11.53 15.34 9.24
CA LEU A 6 11.27 14.39 8.15
C LEU A 6 9.85 13.83 8.15
N GLY A 7 9.05 14.07 9.19
CA GLY A 7 7.68 13.55 9.32
C GLY A 7 6.58 14.30 8.55
N ARG A 8 6.92 15.16 7.57
CA ARG A 8 5.93 16.05 6.91
C ARG A 8 5.97 16.10 5.39
N ILE A 9 6.73 15.23 4.74
CA ILE A 9 6.78 15.17 3.28
C ILE A 9 6.25 13.81 2.84
N GLY A 10 4.97 13.79 2.47
CA GLY A 10 4.37 12.70 1.68
C GLY A 10 3.40 11.75 2.36
N SER A 11 2.74 12.12 3.47
CA SER A 11 1.76 11.24 4.17
C SER A 11 0.41 11.07 3.44
N ASP A 12 0.34 11.32 2.14
CA ASP A 12 -0.92 11.44 1.40
C ASP A 12 -0.87 10.84 -0.01
N VAL A 13 0.00 9.84 -0.25
CA VAL A 13 -0.50 8.72 -1.06
C VAL A 13 -1.52 8.03 -0.17
N SER A 14 -2.74 8.61 -0.15
CA SER A 14 -3.79 8.24 0.79
C SER A 14 -3.95 6.73 0.77
N VAL A 15 -4.05 6.12 1.95
CA VAL A 15 -4.43 4.72 2.11
C VAL A 15 -5.58 4.36 1.18
N GLU A 16 -6.50 5.29 0.94
CA GLU A 16 -7.58 5.18 -0.05
C GLU A 16 -7.08 5.01 -1.50
N CYS A 17 -6.14 5.82 -1.96
CA CYS A 17 -5.56 5.73 -3.31
C CYS A 17 -4.84 4.39 -3.51
N ALA A 18 -4.05 3.97 -2.52
CA ALA A 18 -3.38 2.68 -2.53
C ALA A 18 -4.41 1.53 -2.59
N THR A 19 -5.41 1.57 -1.73
CA THR A 19 -6.41 0.51 -1.63
C THR A 19 -7.31 0.46 -2.88
N ARG A 20 -7.62 1.60 -3.52
CA ARG A 20 -8.34 1.65 -4.80
C ARG A 20 -7.50 1.16 -5.97
N LEU A 21 -6.20 1.47 -6.00
CA LEU A 21 -5.28 0.91 -6.99
C LEU A 21 -5.17 -0.61 -6.83
N LEU A 22 -5.10 -1.10 -5.59
CA LEU A 22 -5.20 -2.53 -5.30
C LEU A 22 -6.53 -3.10 -5.82
N GLU A 23 -7.70 -2.55 -5.48
CA GLU A 23 -8.97 -3.08 -5.98
C GLU A 23 -9.05 -3.12 -7.53
N LYS A 24 -8.57 -2.07 -8.20
CA LYS A 24 -8.61 -1.95 -9.67
C LYS A 24 -7.65 -2.92 -10.37
N ASN A 25 -6.46 -3.15 -9.81
CA ASN A 25 -5.42 -3.99 -10.41
C ASN A 25 -5.51 -5.47 -9.94
N TRP A 26 -6.32 -5.78 -8.92
CA TRP A 26 -6.17 -7.01 -8.12
C TRP A 26 -7.41 -7.87 -7.86
N PRO A 27 -8.26 -8.22 -8.85
CA PRO A 27 -9.29 -9.22 -8.59
C PRO A 27 -8.73 -10.62 -8.23
N ARG A 28 -7.47 -10.94 -8.61
CA ARG A 28 -6.88 -12.30 -8.52
C ARG A 28 -5.34 -12.42 -8.43
N SER A 29 -4.57 -11.34 -8.23
CA SER A 29 -3.09 -11.43 -8.32
C SER A 29 -2.43 -11.99 -7.03
N THR A 30 -1.27 -12.62 -7.20
CA THR A 30 -0.49 -13.35 -6.18
C THR A 30 0.74 -12.52 -5.74
N LEU A 31 1.05 -11.39 -6.39
CA LEU A 31 2.33 -10.68 -6.21
C LEU A 31 2.19 -9.15 -6.28
N LEU A 32 2.46 -8.43 -5.19
CA LEU A 32 2.34 -6.98 -5.03
C LEU A 32 3.69 -6.26 -4.97
N THR A 33 3.89 -5.34 -5.90
CA THR A 33 5.11 -4.54 -6.08
C THR A 33 4.81 -3.03 -5.94
N PRO A 34 5.85 -2.19 -5.77
CA PRO A 34 5.68 -0.73 -5.80
C PRO A 34 4.99 -0.21 -7.08
N ALA A 35 5.22 -0.85 -8.22
CA ALA A 35 4.62 -0.42 -9.49
C ALA A 35 3.09 -0.52 -9.48
N ASP A 36 2.53 -1.54 -8.85
CA ASP A 36 1.09 -1.80 -8.84
C ASP A 36 0.27 -0.77 -8.06
N ILE A 37 0.93 -0.04 -7.17
CA ILE A 37 0.36 1.06 -6.39
C ILE A 37 0.87 2.44 -6.86
N GLY A 38 1.44 2.50 -8.08
CA GLY A 38 1.82 3.75 -8.72
C GLY A 38 3.12 4.38 -8.21
N LEU A 39 4.00 3.58 -7.60
CA LEU A 39 5.31 4.03 -7.10
C LEU A 39 6.49 3.65 -8.02
N GLY A 40 6.26 2.96 -9.14
CA GLY A 40 7.33 2.32 -9.94
C GLY A 40 8.53 3.19 -10.35
N ASP A 41 8.33 4.48 -10.58
CA ASP A 41 9.38 5.39 -11.09
C ASP A 41 9.91 6.38 -10.04
N ARG A 42 9.57 6.21 -8.75
CA ARG A 42 9.97 7.14 -7.69
C ARG A 42 11.30 6.75 -7.08
N GLU A 43 12.18 7.72 -6.86
CA GLU A 43 13.44 7.51 -6.12
C GLU A 43 13.19 7.00 -4.69
N THR A 44 12.05 7.37 -4.11
CA THR A 44 11.57 6.97 -2.78
C THR A 44 10.65 5.75 -2.78
N ALA A 45 10.44 5.09 -3.94
CA ALA A 45 9.44 4.04 -4.13
C ALA A 45 9.51 2.92 -3.10
N VAL A 46 10.74 2.46 -2.78
CA VAL A 46 10.96 1.35 -1.84
C VAL A 46 10.54 1.74 -0.43
N ALA A 47 10.95 2.91 0.05
CA ALA A 47 10.62 3.39 1.39
C ALA A 47 9.11 3.68 1.52
N GLU A 48 8.52 4.30 0.51
CA GLU A 48 7.08 4.57 0.46
C GLU A 48 6.26 3.28 0.41
N PHE A 49 6.69 2.30 -0.38
CA PHE A 49 6.04 0.99 -0.46
C PHE A 49 6.07 0.26 0.90
N LEU A 50 7.24 0.17 1.54
CA LEU A 50 7.37 -0.51 2.82
C LEU A 50 6.56 0.18 3.93
N GLY A 51 6.61 1.52 4.00
CA GLY A 51 5.83 2.27 4.99
C GLY A 51 4.31 2.13 4.77
N MET A 52 3.88 2.01 3.52
CA MET A 52 2.48 1.74 3.20
C MET A 52 2.06 0.32 3.60
N VAL A 53 2.88 -0.69 3.27
CA VAL A 53 2.62 -2.09 3.66
C VAL A 53 2.52 -2.22 5.17
N GLU A 54 3.46 -1.62 5.90
CA GLU A 54 3.45 -1.58 7.37
C GLU A 54 2.15 -0.96 7.88
N SER A 55 1.80 0.24 7.41
CA SER A 55 0.59 0.95 7.84
C SER A 55 -0.70 0.16 7.56
N LEU A 56 -0.81 -0.47 6.38
CA LEU A 56 -1.98 -1.26 5.99
C LEU A 56 -2.07 -2.57 6.78
N SER A 57 -0.93 -3.20 7.05
CA SER A 57 -0.84 -4.43 7.85
C SER A 57 -1.21 -4.16 9.31
N ASP A 58 -0.65 -3.10 9.90
CA ASP A 58 -0.91 -2.70 11.29
C ASP A 58 -2.37 -2.30 11.51
N ALA A 59 -2.99 -1.66 10.52
CA ALA A 59 -4.42 -1.33 10.54
C ALA A 59 -5.33 -2.57 10.31
N GLY A 60 -4.75 -3.72 9.92
CA GLY A 60 -5.48 -4.94 9.59
C GLY A 60 -6.27 -4.84 8.28
N PHE A 61 -5.84 -4.00 7.34
CA PHE A 61 -6.47 -3.82 6.03
C PHE A 61 -5.85 -4.71 4.95
N LEU A 62 -4.58 -5.07 5.10
CA LEU A 62 -3.82 -5.92 4.19
C LEU A 62 -3.34 -7.18 4.92
N ALA A 63 -3.42 -8.32 4.25
CA ALA A 63 -2.78 -9.57 4.65
C ALA A 63 -1.92 -10.08 3.48
N TYR A 64 -0.82 -10.75 3.78
CA TYR A 64 0.09 -11.34 2.80
C TYR A 64 0.81 -12.54 3.41
N GLU A 65 1.32 -13.46 2.60
CA GLU A 65 2.08 -14.63 3.06
C GLU A 65 3.54 -14.28 3.33
N ALA A 66 4.18 -13.55 2.41
CA ALA A 66 5.58 -13.19 2.54
C ALA A 66 5.90 -11.81 1.97
N LEU A 67 6.89 -11.14 2.56
CA LEU A 67 7.58 -9.98 1.98
C LEU A 67 8.97 -10.45 1.53
N VAL A 68 9.25 -10.33 0.23
CA VAL A 68 10.48 -10.81 -0.41
C VAL A 68 11.20 -9.64 -1.08
N PHE A 69 12.53 -9.68 -1.11
CA PHE A 69 13.37 -8.73 -1.83
C PHE A 69 14.10 -9.47 -2.96
N ASN A 70 13.93 -9.02 -4.21
CA ASN A 70 14.65 -9.54 -5.37
C ASN A 70 15.47 -8.44 -6.07
N SER A 71 15.99 -8.74 -7.27
CA SER A 71 16.74 -7.78 -8.10
C SER A 71 15.94 -6.53 -8.49
N ASP A 72 14.60 -6.63 -8.48
CA ASP A 72 13.68 -5.59 -8.93
C ASP A 72 13.07 -4.81 -7.74
N GLY A 73 13.37 -5.22 -6.50
CA GLY A 73 12.96 -4.55 -5.28
C GLY A 73 12.07 -5.40 -4.36
N PRO A 74 11.34 -4.75 -3.42
CA PRO A 74 10.43 -5.44 -2.52
C PRO A 74 9.16 -5.92 -3.24
N MET A 75 8.66 -7.09 -2.86
CA MET A 75 7.38 -7.62 -3.32
C MET A 75 6.66 -8.38 -2.20
N LEU A 76 5.34 -8.30 -2.17
CA LEU A 76 4.50 -9.13 -1.31
C LEU A 76 3.95 -10.31 -2.10
N VAL A 77 4.03 -11.50 -1.51
CA VAL A 77 3.48 -12.74 -2.05
C VAL A 77 2.14 -13.02 -1.36
N ASP A 78 1.15 -13.41 -2.16
CA ASP A 78 -0.22 -13.71 -1.76
C ASP A 78 -0.88 -12.57 -0.97
N ALA A 79 -0.66 -11.34 -1.45
CA ALA A 79 -1.27 -10.14 -0.88
C ALA A 79 -2.78 -10.09 -1.17
N THR A 80 -3.59 -9.87 -0.14
CA THR A 80 -5.04 -9.73 -0.22
C THR A 80 -5.55 -8.66 0.74
N LEU A 81 -6.59 -7.93 0.32
CA LEU A 81 -7.36 -7.08 1.23
C LEU A 81 -8.15 -7.95 2.21
N THR A 82 -8.16 -7.55 3.47
CA THR A 82 -9.02 -8.17 4.49
C THR A 82 -10.47 -7.73 4.30
N ALA A 83 -11.41 -8.37 5.01
CA ALA A 83 -12.79 -7.89 5.06
C ALA A 83 -12.89 -6.43 5.55
N ARG A 84 -12.02 -6.05 6.49
CA ARG A 84 -11.92 -4.69 7.02
C ARG A 84 -11.40 -3.70 5.97
N GLY A 85 -10.35 -4.07 5.23
CA GLY A 85 -9.81 -3.26 4.14
C GLY A 85 -10.84 -3.00 3.05
N ARG A 86 -11.60 -4.03 2.65
CA ARG A 86 -12.70 -3.90 1.67
C ARG A 86 -13.84 -3.01 2.19
N ALA A 87 -14.19 -3.11 3.48
CA ALA A 87 -15.23 -2.27 4.06
C ALA A 87 -14.82 -0.78 4.14
N MET A 88 -13.53 -0.50 4.39
CA MET A 88 -12.99 0.86 4.37
C MET A 88 -13.14 1.49 2.98
N LEU A 89 -12.80 0.76 1.92
CA LEU A 89 -13.02 1.20 0.54
C LEU A 89 -14.48 1.54 0.24
N ALA A 90 -15.40 0.66 0.63
CA ALA A 90 -16.83 0.85 0.40
C ALA A 90 -17.37 2.09 1.16
N SER A 91 -16.84 2.36 2.36
CA SER A 91 -17.22 3.52 3.16
C SER A 91 -16.77 4.84 2.52
N GLU A 92 -15.56 4.88 1.94
CA GLU A 92 -15.06 6.09 1.28
C GLU A 92 -15.72 6.32 -0.09
N ALA A 93 -16.04 5.25 -0.84
CA ALA A 93 -16.82 5.35 -2.06
C ALA A 93 -18.22 5.95 -1.82
N ASN A 94 -18.85 5.63 -0.67
CA ASN A 94 -20.12 6.22 -0.27
C ASN A 94 -20.03 7.66 0.24
N ARG A 95 -18.85 8.13 0.68
CA ARG A 95 -18.63 9.53 1.10
C ARG A 95 -18.36 10.48 -0.06
N ALA A 96 -17.87 9.95 -1.18
CA ALA A 96 -17.54 10.73 -2.38
C ALA A 96 -18.73 10.97 -3.33
N ASN A 97 -19.89 10.37 -3.05
CA ASN A 97 -21.17 10.56 -3.75
C ASN A 97 -22.14 11.40 -2.91
#